data_AF-A0A935RY60-F1
#
_entry.id   AF-A0A935RY60-F1
#
_cell.length_a   1.000
_cell.length_b   1.000
_cell.length_c   1.000
_cell.angle_alpha   90.00
_cell.angle_beta   90.00
_cell.angle_gamma   90.00
#
_symmetry.space_group_name_H-M   'P 1'
#
loop_
_entity.id
_entity.type
_entity.pdbx_description
1 polymer ?
#
loop_
_entity_poly.entity_id
_entity_poly.type
_entity_poly.pdbx_seq_one_letter_code
_entity_poly.pdbx_strand_id
1 'polypeptide(L)' 'MYAKDKNGIYVNDKHFAEADVATFKVLNEKYSMDKNGVYFRMKKFKNIDLSSFKVYPHFMGDTDAEDQNHKYADGKIVK' A
#
# COMPACT_ATOMS: atom_id res chain seq x y z
N MET A 1 -12.59 -5.78 -1.37
CA MET A 1 -11.99 -7.09 -1.01
C MET A 1 -10.88 -7.40 -2.01
N TYR A 2 -9.72 -7.90 -1.56
CA TYR A 2 -8.66 -8.38 -2.46
C TYR A 2 -8.90 -9.85 -2.78
N ALA A 3 -8.80 -10.22 -4.05
CA ALA A 3 -8.70 -11.60 -4.49
C ALA A 3 -7.32 -11.79 -5.16
N LYS A 4 -6.67 -12.91 -4.87
CA LYS A 4 -5.36 -13.26 -5.41
C LYS A 4 -5.41 -14.68 -5.95
N ASP A 5 -4.96 -14.84 -7.19
CA ASP A 5 -4.67 -16.15 -7.76
C ASP A 5 -3.24 -16.16 -8.34
N LYS A 6 -2.90 -17.21 -9.10
CA LYS A 6 -1.59 -17.31 -9.76
C LYS A 6 -1.41 -16.33 -10.93
N ASN A 7 -2.50 -15.76 -11.44
CA ASN A 7 -2.54 -14.94 -12.65
C ASN A 7 -2.62 -13.43 -12.34
N GLY A 8 -3.07 -13.03 -11.15
CA GLY A 8 -3.26 -11.61 -10.85
C GLY A 8 -3.72 -11.31 -9.41
N ILE A 9 -3.66 -10.02 -9.09
CA ILE A 9 -4.35 -9.42 -7.94
C ILE A 9 -5.60 -8.71 -8.47
N TYR A 10 -6.75 -8.94 -7.83
CA TYR A 10 -8.02 -8.34 -8.20
C TYR A 10 -8.63 -7.61 -7.01
N VAL A 11 -9.21 -6.44 -7.27
CA VAL A 11 -9.87 -5.62 -6.25
C VAL A 11 -11.23 -5.20 -6.78
N ASN A 12 -12.30 -5.62 -6.12
CA ASN A 12 -13.68 -5.39 -6.56
C ASN A 12 -13.85 -5.76 -8.05
N ASP A 13 -13.41 -6.98 -8.39
CA ASP A 13 -13.42 -7.57 -9.75
C ASP A 13 -12.55 -6.87 -10.80
N LYS A 14 -11.75 -5.87 -10.41
CA LYS A 14 -10.78 -5.21 -11.31
C LYS A 14 -9.39 -5.79 -11.16
N HIS A 15 -8.79 -6.17 -12.28
CA HIS A 15 -7.40 -6.62 -12.32
C HIS A 15 -6.44 -5.47 -11.98
N PHE A 16 -5.54 -5.71 -11.03
CA PHE A 16 -4.50 -4.80 -10.62
C PHE A 16 -3.18 -5.14 -11.32
N ALA A 17 -3.06 -4.77 -12.59
CA ALA A 17 -1.95 -5.18 -13.45
C ALA A 17 -0.57 -4.66 -13.02
N GLU A 18 -0.49 -3.57 -12.26
CA GLU A 18 0.78 -3.02 -11.78
C GLU A 18 1.39 -3.82 -10.61
N ALA A 19 0.58 -4.63 -9.92
CA ALA A 19 1.02 -5.36 -8.74
C ALA A 19 1.86 -6.59 -9.11
N ASP A 20 3.00 -6.75 -8.45
CA ASP A 20 3.79 -7.97 -8.54
C ASP A 20 3.15 -9.07 -7.69
N VAL A 21 2.40 -9.96 -8.32
CA VAL A 21 1.62 -11.03 -7.66
C VAL A 21 2.47 -11.88 -6.71
N ALA A 22 3.72 -12.16 -7.08
CA ALA A 22 4.62 -13.01 -6.31
C ALA A 22 4.98 -12.38 -4.95
N THR A 23 5.19 -11.07 -4.91
CA THR A 23 5.62 -10.35 -3.71
C THR A 23 4.53 -9.50 -3.05
N PHE A 24 3.32 -9.46 -3.64
CA PHE A 24 2.20 -8.69 -3.13
C PHE A 24 1.75 -9.13 -1.73
N LYS A 25 1.67 -8.15 -0.84
CA LYS A 25 1.24 -8.28 0.56
C LYS A 25 0.21 -7.20 0.89
N VAL A 26 -0.88 -7.61 1.53
CA VAL A 26 -1.84 -6.68 2.12
C VAL A 26 -1.33 -6.30 3.51
N LEU A 27 -1.21 -5.00 3.77
CA LEU A 27 -0.72 -4.47 5.06
C LEU A 27 -1.90 -4.15 5.98
N ASN A 28 -2.96 -3.56 5.44
CA ASN A 28 -4.25 -3.41 6.10
C ASN A 28 -5.37 -3.23 5.04
N GLU A 29 -6.56 -2.80 5.45
CA GLU A 29 -7.70 -2.59 4.55
C GLU A 29 -7.45 -1.55 3.43
N LYS A 30 -6.55 -0.59 3.66
CA LYS A 30 -6.26 0.51 2.73
C LYS A 30 -4.92 0.34 2.01
N TYR A 31 -3.92 -0.22 2.68
CA TYR A 31 -2.54 -0.31 2.23
C TYR A 31 -2.15 -1.72 1.82
N SER A 32 -1.41 -1.80 0.73
CA SER A 32 -0.75 -3.02 0.25
C SER A 32 0.63 -2.65 -0.31
N MET A 33 1.53 -3.62 -0.41
CA MET A 33 2.86 -3.41 -1.00
C MET A 33 3.32 -4.62 -1.79
N ASP A 34 4.29 -4.41 -2.66
CA ASP A 34 5.07 -5.44 -3.32
C ASP A 34 6.54 -5.00 -3.42
N LYS A 35 7.39 -5.76 -4.12
CA LYS A 35 8.81 -5.41 -4.30
C LYS A 35 9.03 -4.09 -5.05
N ASN A 36 8.04 -3.60 -5.79
CA ASN A 36 8.13 -2.43 -6.66
C ASN A 36 7.52 -1.17 -6.03
N GLY A 37 6.77 -1.28 -4.92
CA GLY A 37 6.11 -0.12 -4.34
C GLY A 37 5.09 -0.41 -3.23
N VAL A 38 4.57 0.69 -2.68
CA VAL A 38 3.43 0.71 -1.78
C VAL A 38 2.23 1.30 -2.51
N TYR A 39 1.05 0.79 -2.19
CA TYR A 39 -0.21 1.17 -2.79
C TYR A 39 -1.24 1.51 -1.71
N PHE A 40 -1.91 2.64 -1.89
CA PHE A 40 -3.08 3.03 -1.11
C PHE A 40 -4.32 2.91 -1.98
N ARG A 41 -5.25 2.01 -1.65
CA ARG A 41 -6.47 1.74 -2.44
C ARG A 41 -6.16 1.58 -3.93
N MET A 42 -5.18 0.72 -4.25
CA MET A 42 -4.64 0.46 -5.59
C MET A 42 -3.90 1.61 -6.29
N LYS A 43 -3.70 2.76 -5.62
CA LYS A 43 -2.88 3.85 -6.16
C LYS A 43 -1.45 3.73 -5.65
N LYS A 44 -0.50 3.61 -6.57
CA LYS A 44 0.92 3.54 -6.26
C LYS A 44 1.44 4.89 -5.76
N PHE A 45 2.17 4.89 -4.65
CA PHE A 45 2.94 6.05 -4.23
C PHE A 45 4.19 6.23 -5.09
N LYS A 46 4.60 7.49 -5.27
CA LYS A 46 5.87 7.83 -5.90
C LYS A 46 6.89 8.20 -4.83
N ASN A 47 8.15 7.83 -5.06
CA ASN A 47 9.29 8.19 -4.21
C ASN A 47 9.11 7.79 -2.73
N ILE A 48 8.55 6.60 -2.49
CA ILE A 48 8.45 6.02 -1.15
C ILE A 48 9.77 5.34 -0.79
N ASP A 49 10.15 5.44 0.49
CA ASP A 49 11.17 4.56 1.03
C ASP A 49 10.55 3.22 1.46
N LEU A 50 10.72 2.19 0.63
CA LEU A 50 10.12 0.88 0.88
C LEU A 50 10.68 0.17 2.11
N SER A 51 11.93 0.45 2.47
CA SER A 51 12.64 -0.27 3.53
C SER A 51 12.17 0.13 4.93
N SER A 52 11.74 1.38 5.07
CA SER A 52 11.29 1.99 6.32
C SER A 52 9.77 2.11 6.43
N PHE A 53 9.02 1.81 5.37
CA PHE A 53 7.57 1.99 5.32
C PHE A 53 6.85 1.15 6.39
N LYS A 54 5.98 1.81 7.17
CA LYS A 54 5.18 1.21 8.23
C LYS A 54 3.75 1.72 8.18
N VAL A 55 2.81 0.83 8.44
CA VAL A 55 1.37 1.15 8.53
C VAL A 55 0.92 0.98 9.97
N TYR A 56 0.18 1.94 10.47
CA TYR A 56 -0.32 1.93 11.84
C TYR A 56 -1.71 1.26 11.90
N PRO A 57 -1.91 0.27 12.80
CA PRO A 57 -3.20 -0.41 12.94
C PRO A 57 -4.28 0.46 13.59
N HIS A 58 -3.87 1.48 14.35
CA HIS A 58 -4.74 2.46 14.99
C HIS A 58 -4.19 3.86 14.71
N PHE A 59 -5.08 4.83 14.49
CA PHE A 59 -4.72 6.24 14.24
C PHE A 59 -3.76 6.75 15.33
N MET A 60 -2.47 6.92 14.98
CA MET A 60 -1.51 7.62 15.83
C MET A 60 -1.68 9.13 15.57
N GLY A 61 -2.82 9.67 16.01
CA GLY A 61 -3.25 11.02 15.63
C GLY A 61 -3.69 11.06 14.16
N ASP A 62 -3.19 12.04 13.41
CA ASP A 62 -3.61 12.27 12.01
C ASP A 62 -2.91 11.35 10.99
N THR A 63 -1.97 10.49 11.42
CA THR A 63 -1.13 9.67 10.52
C THR A 63 -1.56 8.19 10.54
N ASP A 64 -1.65 7.56 9.37
CA ASP A 64 -1.98 6.13 9.20
C ASP A 64 -0.82 5.29 8.64
N ALA A 65 0.21 5.93 8.06
CA ALA A 65 1.45 5.29 7.65
C ALA A 65 2.61 6.28 7.65
N GLU A 66 3.84 5.80 7.65
CA GLU A 66 5.03 6.63 7.47
C GLU A 66 6.17 5.84 6.80
N ASP A 67 7.10 6.58 6.22
CA ASP A 67 8.43 6.12 5.88
C ASP A 67 9.48 7.08 6.48
N GLN A 68 10.76 6.86 6.22
CA GLN A 68 11.82 7.71 6.78
C GLN A 68 11.76 9.19 6.33
N ASN A 69 11.09 9.48 5.21
CA ASN A 69 11.02 10.80 4.59
C ASN A 69 9.68 11.50 4.84
N HIS A 70 8.58 10.76 4.93
CA HIS A 70 7.23 11.31 4.96
C HIS A 70 6.30 10.58 5.94
N LYS A 71 5.32 11.33 6.46
CA LYS A 71 4.13 10.78 7.11
C LYS A 71 2.93 10.87 6.18
N TYR A 72 2.06 9.88 6.25
CA TYR A 72 0.89 9.72 5.39
C TYR A 72 -0.41 9.68 6.17
N ALA A 73 -1.44 10.30 5.60
CA ALA A 73 -2.82 10.25 6.08
C ALA A 73 -3.77 10.08 4.89
N ASP A 74 -4.59 9.03 4.89
CA ASP A 74 -5.56 8.74 3.84
C ASP A 74 -4.97 8.85 2.41
N GLY A 75 -3.74 8.35 2.25
CA GLY A 75 -3.05 8.32 0.97
C GLY A 75 -2.37 9.63 0.56
N LYS A 76 -2.23 10.60 1.47
CA LYS A 76 -1.57 11.90 1.22
C LYS A 76 -0.41 12.12 2.17
N ILE A 77 0.64 12.78 1.69
CA ILE A 77 1.74 13.26 2.53
C ILE A 77 1.20 14.39 3.43
N VAL A 78 1.48 14.31 4.73
CA VAL A 78 1.07 15.30 5.72
C VAL A 78 2.24 15.94 6.46
N LYS A 79 3.41 15.30 6.47
CA LYS A 79 4.63 15.82 7.09
C LYS A 79 5.86 15.19 6.47
#